data_AF-A0A7S2RRW1-F1
#
_entry.id   AF-A0A7S2RRW1-F1
#
_cell.length_a   1.000
_cell.length_b   1.000
_cell.length_c   1.000
_cell.angle_alpha   90.00
_cell.angle_beta   90.00
_cell.angle_gamma   90.00
#
_symmetry.space_group_name_H-M   'P 1'
#
loop_
_entity.id
_entity.type
_entity.pdbx_description
1 polymer ?
#
loop_
_entity_poly.entity_id
_entity_poly.type
_entity_poly.pdbx_seq_one_letter_code
_entity_poly.pdbx_strand_id
1 'polypeptide(L)'
;QVFKQTKNTKQLDKCASSVGANFRIMLAQTKLLLVLAMLMVLFQWKTNHDLGEVLGERKYLGCRGVTCLGRDIRMFEQRCKDIRRREAPLRLSIVRTIRKLVLGALPEASVQFAGSSALGLSLPNADLDVLVTLPR
;
A
#
# COMPACT_ATOMS: atom_id res chain seq x y z
N GLN A 1 18.62 44.19 -4.06
CA GLN A 1 18.35 43.36 -2.86
C GLN A 1 18.30 41.89 -3.27
N VAL A 2 19.46 41.23 -3.36
CA VAL A 2 19.59 39.85 -3.85
C VAL A 2 20.21 39.00 -2.75
N PHE A 3 19.49 38.80 -1.64
CA PHE A 3 19.95 37.92 -0.55
C PHE A 3 18.74 37.51 0.30
N LYS A 4 17.94 36.56 -0.19
CA LYS A 4 16.96 35.82 0.66
C LYS A 4 16.40 34.51 0.07
N GLN A 5 16.72 34.13 -1.17
CA GLN A 5 16.17 32.90 -1.78
C GLN A 5 16.97 31.60 -1.50
N THR A 6 18.20 31.67 -1.00
CA THR A 6 19.06 30.48 -0.82
C THR A 6 18.78 29.65 0.43
N LYS A 7 17.90 30.08 1.34
CA LYS A 7 17.55 29.30 2.55
C LYS A 7 16.42 28.28 2.33
N ASN A 8 15.53 28.49 1.36
CA ASN A 8 14.37 27.61 1.13
C ASN A 8 14.70 26.34 0.32
N THR A 9 15.66 26.41 -0.60
CA THR A 9 16.05 25.23 -1.42
C THR A 9 16.69 24.12 -0.58
N LYS A 10 17.53 24.48 0.40
CA LYS A 10 18.13 23.49 1.32
C LYS A 10 17.11 22.80 2.24
N GLN A 11 15.97 23.43 2.53
CA GLN A 11 14.88 22.81 3.31
C GLN A 11 14.02 21.88 2.45
N LEU A 12 13.74 22.25 1.20
CA LEU A 12 13.04 21.41 0.23
C LEU A 12 13.83 20.13 -0.11
N ASP A 13 15.15 20.23 -0.29
CA ASP A 13 16.02 19.06 -0.51
C ASP A 13 16.09 18.13 0.70
N LYS A 14 16.07 18.69 1.92
CA LYS A 14 15.98 17.91 3.17
C LYS A 14 14.62 17.20 3.31
N CYS A 15 13.54 17.83 2.85
CA CYS A 15 12.21 17.23 2.90
C CYS A 15 12.05 16.12 1.85
N ALA A 16 12.53 16.32 0.62
CA ALA A 16 12.51 15.31 -0.44
C ALA A 16 13.40 14.09 -0.12
N SER A 17 14.57 14.31 0.51
CA SER A 17 15.42 13.22 0.99
C SER A 17 14.80 12.47 2.18
N SER A 18 14.11 13.16 3.09
CA SER A 18 13.35 12.53 4.19
C SER A 18 12.18 11.68 3.68
N VAL A 19 11.42 12.16 2.70
CA VAL A 19 10.29 11.42 2.10
C VAL A 19 10.80 10.20 1.31
N GLY A 20 11.89 10.37 0.56
CA GLY A 20 12.55 9.26 -0.15
C GLY A 20 13.11 8.20 0.80
N ALA A 21 13.67 8.61 1.94
CA ALA A 21 14.15 7.70 2.98
C ALA A 21 13.00 6.94 3.64
N ASN A 22 11.91 7.63 4.00
CA ASN A 22 10.72 7.01 4.58
C ASN A 22 10.06 6.02 3.61
N PHE A 23 10.01 6.34 2.32
CA PHE A 23 9.48 5.44 1.30
C PHE A 23 10.35 4.17 1.15
N ARG A 24 11.69 4.30 1.19
CA ARG A 24 12.61 3.15 1.17
C ARG A 24 12.47 2.28 2.41
N ILE A 25 12.29 2.88 3.59
CA ILE A 25 12.05 2.15 4.84
C ILE A 25 10.71 1.40 4.77
N MET A 26 9.65 2.05 4.28
CA MET A 26 8.34 1.40 4.12
C MET A 26 8.40 0.27 3.10
N LEU A 27 9.11 0.44 1.98
CA LEU A 27 9.31 -0.62 0.98
C LEU A 27 10.13 -1.79 1.54
N ALA A 28 11.14 -1.50 2.37
CA ALA A 28 11.94 -2.51 3.06
C ALA A 28 11.10 -3.27 4.11
N GLN A 29 10.25 -2.58 4.86
CA GLN A 29 9.31 -3.19 5.81
C GLN A 29 8.28 -4.08 5.11
N THR A 30 7.75 -3.66 3.96
CA THR A 30 6.82 -4.49 3.17
C THR A 30 7.51 -5.72 2.60
N LYS A 31 8.76 -5.60 2.11
CA LYS A 31 9.56 -6.75 1.67
C LYS A 31 9.86 -7.71 2.83
N LEU A 32 10.20 -7.18 4.00
CA LEU A 32 10.44 -7.96 5.21
C LEU A 32 9.18 -8.71 5.65
N LEU A 33 8.01 -8.06 5.64
CA LEU A 33 6.72 -8.69 5.92
C LEU A 33 6.40 -9.81 4.92
N LEU A 34 6.69 -9.60 3.63
CA LEU A 34 6.48 -10.63 2.60
C LEU A 34 7.40 -11.84 2.84
N VAL A 35 8.68 -11.60 3.15
CA VAL A 35 9.65 -12.64 3.48
C VAL A 35 9.24 -13.39 4.76
N LEU A 36 8.80 -12.68 5.80
CA LEU A 36 8.29 -13.30 7.02
C LEU A 36 7.04 -14.13 6.75
N ALA A 37 6.11 -13.66 5.92
CA ALA A 37 4.94 -14.43 5.51
C ALA A 37 5.34 -15.70 4.73
N MET A 38 6.30 -15.60 3.78
CA MET A 38 6.82 -16.76 3.07
C MET A 38 7.52 -17.74 4.02
N LEU A 39 8.31 -17.25 4.98
CA LEU A 39 8.95 -18.06 6.00
C LEU A 39 7.93 -18.73 6.92
N MET A 40 6.85 -18.06 7.32
CA MET A 40 5.78 -18.68 8.09
C MET A 40 5.06 -19.78 7.30
N VAL A 41 4.82 -19.57 5.99
CA VAL A 41 4.24 -20.60 5.12
C VAL A 41 5.18 -21.80 4.98
N LEU A 42 6.48 -21.54 4.77
CA LEU A 42 7.50 -22.59 4.69
C LEU A 42 7.70 -23.32 6.02
N PHE A 43 7.64 -22.61 7.15
CA PHE A 43 7.74 -23.18 8.47
C PHE A 43 6.51 -24.03 8.79
N GLN A 44 5.30 -23.54 8.52
CA GLN A 44 4.07 -24.33 8.63
C GLN A 44 4.11 -25.56 7.72
N TRP A 45 4.63 -25.43 6.50
CA TRP A 45 4.79 -26.56 5.58
C TRP A 45 5.77 -27.60 6.14
N LYS A 46 6.93 -27.15 6.64
CA LYS A 46 7.97 -28.00 7.24
C LYS A 46 7.46 -28.69 8.51
N THR A 47 6.82 -27.97 9.44
CA THR A 47 6.25 -28.57 10.66
C THR A 47 5.14 -29.56 10.35
N ASN A 48 4.29 -29.29 9.36
CA ASN A 48 3.24 -30.24 8.96
C ASN A 48 3.81 -31.48 8.24
N HIS A 49 4.93 -31.35 7.55
CA HIS A 49 5.60 -32.46 6.89
C HIS A 49 6.39 -33.32 7.89
N ASP A 50 7.11 -32.69 8.83
CA ASP A 50 7.88 -33.39 9.87
C ASP A 50 6.96 -34.06 10.91
N LEU A 51 5.80 -33.46 11.27
CA LEU A 51 4.77 -34.17 12.06
C LEU A 51 4.15 -35.36 11.32
N GLY A 52 4.05 -35.27 9.99
CA GLY A 52 3.51 -36.34 9.13
C GLY A 52 4.42 -37.56 9.02
N GLU A 53 5.73 -37.40 9.25
CA GLU A 53 6.69 -38.51 9.31
C GLU A 53 6.68 -39.23 10.67
N VAL A 54 6.52 -38.50 11.77
CA VAL A 54 6.56 -39.08 13.13
C VAL A 54 5.29 -39.89 13.46
N LEU A 55 4.15 -39.55 12.86
CA LEU A 55 2.85 -40.18 13.19
C LEU A 55 2.43 -41.31 12.24
N GLY A 56 3.22 -41.69 11.23
CA GLY A 56 2.91 -42.83 10.36
C GLY A 56 1.60 -42.73 9.55
N GLU A 57 0.86 -41.61 9.68
CA GLU A 57 -0.37 -41.35 8.96
C GLU A 57 -0.12 -40.31 7.87
N ARG A 58 0.28 -40.77 6.68
CA ARG A 58 0.10 -40.01 5.44
C ARG A 58 -1.40 -39.87 5.12
N LYS A 59 -2.16 -39.11 5.91
CA LYS A 59 -3.56 -38.80 5.62
C LYS A 59 -3.90 -37.33 5.95
N TYR A 60 -3.83 -36.52 4.90
CA TYR A 60 -4.81 -35.45 4.59
C TYR A 60 -4.89 -34.16 5.43
N LEU A 61 -3.85 -33.73 6.16
CA LEU A 61 -3.86 -32.38 6.76
C LEU A 61 -3.31 -31.25 5.86
N GLY A 62 -2.53 -31.58 4.82
CA GLY A 62 -1.87 -30.57 3.96
C GLY A 62 -2.79 -29.80 3.00
N CYS A 63 -3.90 -30.40 2.54
CA CYS A 63 -4.76 -29.74 1.55
C CYS A 63 -5.90 -28.94 2.18
N ARG A 64 -6.51 -29.42 3.28
CA ARG A 64 -7.67 -28.73 3.88
C ARG A 64 -7.29 -27.38 4.50
N GLY A 65 -6.20 -27.30 5.26
CA GLY A 65 -5.73 -26.04 5.87
C GLY A 65 -5.40 -24.96 4.84
N VAL A 66 -4.66 -25.32 3.78
CA VAL A 66 -4.32 -24.41 2.67
C VAL A 66 -5.59 -23.99 1.90
N THR A 67 -6.56 -24.89 1.71
CA THR A 67 -7.83 -24.53 1.07
C THR A 67 -8.73 -23.62 1.91
N CYS A 68 -8.70 -23.74 3.24
CA CYS A 68 -9.44 -22.86 4.15
C CYS A 68 -8.83 -21.46 4.15
N LEU A 69 -7.51 -21.33 4.33
CA LEU A 69 -6.82 -20.04 4.26
C LEU A 69 -7.01 -19.37 2.89
N GLY A 70 -6.90 -20.14 1.80
CA GLY A 70 -7.14 -19.64 0.45
C GLY A 70 -8.59 -19.21 0.21
N ARG A 71 -9.57 -19.80 0.90
CA ARG A 71 -10.97 -19.35 0.88
C ARG A 71 -11.11 -18.02 1.62
N ASP A 72 -10.50 -17.90 2.81
CA ASP A 72 -10.58 -16.68 3.62
C ASP A 72 -9.92 -15.49 2.92
N ILE A 73 -8.76 -15.69 2.30
CA ILE A 73 -8.07 -14.67 1.48
C ILE A 73 -8.99 -14.19 0.35
N ARG A 74 -9.62 -15.11 -0.40
CA ARG A 74 -10.53 -14.75 -1.50
C ARG A 74 -11.79 -14.02 -1.01
N MET A 75 -12.37 -14.46 0.12
CA MET A 75 -13.52 -13.76 0.71
C MET A 75 -13.15 -12.35 1.16
N PHE A 76 -11.97 -12.17 1.78
CA PHE A 76 -11.47 -10.86 2.16
C PHE A 76 -11.20 -9.99 0.94
N GLU A 77 -10.55 -10.53 -0.10
CA GLU A 77 -10.31 -9.81 -1.36
C GLU A 77 -11.60 -9.33 -2.00
N GLN A 78 -12.62 -10.20 -2.04
CA GLN A 78 -13.93 -9.86 -2.60
C GLN A 78 -14.62 -8.75 -1.80
N ARG A 79 -14.62 -8.84 -0.45
CA ARG A 79 -15.16 -7.77 0.41
C ARG A 79 -14.44 -6.44 0.18
N CYS A 80 -13.11 -6.47 0.06
CA CYS A 80 -12.32 -5.27 -0.24
C CYS A 80 -12.67 -4.70 -1.62
N LYS A 81 -12.86 -5.54 -2.64
CA LYS A 81 -13.30 -5.12 -3.99
C LYS A 81 -14.65 -4.43 -3.95
N ASP A 82 -15.62 -4.99 -3.23
CA ASP A 82 -16.97 -4.43 -3.16
C ASP A 82 -16.98 -3.08 -2.44
N ILE A 83 -16.22 -2.95 -1.35
CA ILE A 83 -16.07 -1.67 -0.64
C ILE A 83 -15.36 -0.63 -1.53
N ARG A 84 -14.25 -1.00 -2.18
CA ARG A 84 -13.55 -0.11 -3.11
C ARG A 84 -14.47 0.41 -4.22
N ARG A 85 -15.34 -0.44 -4.78
CA ARG A 85 -16.30 -0.04 -5.82
C ARG A 85 -17.30 1.00 -5.29
N ARG A 86 -17.74 0.87 -4.03
CA ARG A 86 -18.65 1.83 -3.39
C ARG A 86 -17.97 3.14 -3.02
N GLU A 87 -16.71 3.09 -2.58
CA GLU A 87 -15.94 4.27 -2.17
C GLU A 87 -15.31 5.04 -3.35
N ALA A 88 -15.04 4.37 -4.47
CA ALA A 88 -14.36 4.98 -5.63
C ALA A 88 -15.03 6.29 -6.12
N PRO A 89 -16.37 6.39 -6.24
CA PRO A 89 -17.03 7.64 -6.62
C PRO A 89 -16.78 8.78 -5.62
N LEU A 90 -16.80 8.47 -4.33
CA LEU A 90 -16.55 9.44 -3.24
C LEU A 90 -15.10 9.94 -3.29
N ARG A 91 -14.13 9.03 -3.36
CA ARG A 91 -12.70 9.37 -3.48
C ARG A 91 -12.43 10.22 -4.72
N LEU A 92 -13.04 9.87 -5.85
CA LEU A 92 -12.92 10.64 -7.09
C LEU A 92 -13.55 12.03 -6.99
N SER A 93 -14.69 12.15 -6.30
CA SER A 93 -15.33 13.44 -6.03
C SER A 93 -14.44 14.35 -5.19
N ILE A 94 -13.84 13.81 -4.12
CA ILE A 94 -12.90 14.55 -3.26
C ILE A 94 -11.70 15.07 -4.07
N VAL A 95 -11.05 14.20 -4.85
CA VAL A 95 -9.88 14.62 -5.66
C VAL A 95 -10.27 15.66 -6.72
N ARG A 96 -11.45 15.55 -7.34
CA ARG A 96 -11.93 16.57 -8.28
C ARG A 96 -12.14 17.91 -7.59
N THR A 97 -12.68 17.91 -6.37
CA THR A 97 -12.88 19.14 -5.59
C THR A 97 -11.55 19.76 -5.19
N ILE A 98 -10.61 18.96 -4.67
CA ILE A 98 -9.25 19.43 -4.35
C ILE A 98 -8.59 20.00 -5.61
N ARG A 99 -8.69 19.31 -6.75
CA ARG A 99 -8.15 19.78 -8.03
C ARG A 99 -8.73 21.13 -8.44
N LYS A 100 -10.04 21.33 -8.32
CA LYS A 100 -10.68 22.63 -8.63
C LYS A 100 -10.14 23.74 -7.72
N LEU A 101 -10.00 23.48 -6.43
CA LEU A 101 -9.49 24.46 -5.46
C LEU A 101 -8.02 24.80 -5.73
N VAL A 102 -7.18 23.79 -5.95
CA VAL A 102 -5.76 23.97 -6.25
C VAL A 102 -5.56 24.71 -7.56
N LEU A 103 -6.26 24.32 -8.62
CA LEU A 103 -6.15 24.99 -9.93
C LEU A 103 -6.70 26.42 -9.92
N GLY A 104 -7.67 26.72 -9.05
CA GLY A 104 -8.15 28.08 -8.86
C GLY A 104 -7.09 29.00 -8.25
N ALA A 105 -6.23 28.48 -7.38
CA ALA A 105 -5.13 29.22 -6.76
C ALA A 105 -3.83 29.18 -7.59
N LEU A 106 -3.55 28.04 -8.23
CA LEU A 106 -2.32 27.72 -8.94
C LEU A 106 -2.68 26.97 -10.23
N PRO A 107 -2.98 27.70 -11.33
CA PRO A 107 -3.48 27.10 -12.57
C PRO A 107 -2.51 26.12 -13.23
N GLU A 108 -1.21 26.30 -13.00
CA GLU A 108 -0.15 25.46 -13.55
C GLU A 108 0.15 24.22 -12.70
N ALA A 109 -0.46 24.09 -11.53
CA ALA A 109 -0.28 22.91 -10.69
C ALA A 109 -1.00 21.68 -11.31
N SER A 110 -0.55 20.48 -10.97
CA SER A 110 -1.25 19.24 -11.29
C SER A 110 -1.66 18.50 -10.02
N VAL A 111 -2.83 17.84 -10.06
CA VAL A 111 -3.38 17.10 -8.92
C VAL A 111 -3.79 15.70 -9.38
N GLN A 112 -3.27 14.69 -8.69
CA GLN A 112 -3.50 13.28 -9.00
C GLN A 112 -3.56 12.40 -7.74
N PHE A 113 -4.13 11.20 -7.89
CA PHE A 113 -4.06 10.18 -6.83
C PHE A 113 -2.61 9.76 -6.61
N ALA A 114 -2.31 9.41 -5.37
CA ALA A 114 -1.05 8.77 -4.99
C ALA A 114 -1.32 7.50 -4.16
N GLY A 115 -0.23 6.82 -3.77
CA GLY A 115 -0.27 5.70 -2.83
C GLY A 115 -1.14 4.53 -3.28
N SER A 116 -1.78 3.89 -2.30
CA SER A 116 -2.59 2.68 -2.53
C SER A 116 -3.78 2.91 -3.48
N SER A 117 -4.29 4.15 -3.50
CA SER A 117 -5.42 4.55 -4.35
C SER A 117 -5.03 4.60 -5.82
N ALA A 118 -3.81 5.03 -6.14
CA ALA A 118 -3.29 5.02 -7.51
C ALA A 118 -3.01 3.60 -8.03
N LEU A 119 -2.70 2.65 -7.13
CA LEU A 119 -2.36 1.27 -7.48
C LEU A 119 -3.57 0.32 -7.47
N GLY A 120 -4.76 0.78 -7.08
CA GLY A 120 -5.95 -0.07 -6.95
C GLY A 120 -5.87 -1.07 -5.80
N LEU A 121 -4.93 -0.88 -4.87
CA LEU A 121 -4.67 -1.77 -3.74
C LEU A 121 -5.23 -1.23 -2.41
N SER A 122 -6.03 -0.17 -2.45
CA SER A 122 -6.60 0.41 -1.23
C SER A 122 -7.46 -0.59 -0.47
N LEU A 123 -7.19 -0.70 0.82
CA LEU A 123 -8.08 -1.41 1.74
C LEU A 123 -9.29 -0.51 2.06
N PRO A 124 -10.40 -1.11 2.54
CA PRO A 124 -11.48 -0.37 3.18
C PRO A 124 -10.93 0.62 4.21
N ASN A 125 -11.46 1.83 4.25
CA ASN A 125 -11.03 2.90 5.17
C ASN A 125 -9.55 3.32 5.03
N ALA A 126 -8.83 2.90 3.99
CA ALA A 126 -7.47 3.37 3.76
C ALA A 126 -7.48 4.87 3.45
N ASP A 127 -6.48 5.58 3.93
CA ASP A 127 -6.29 7.01 3.67
C ASP A 127 -6.26 7.31 2.16
N LEU A 128 -6.64 8.56 1.83
CA LEU A 128 -6.64 9.07 0.47
C LEU A 128 -5.42 9.97 0.25
N ASP A 129 -4.40 9.41 -0.39
CA ASP A 129 -3.21 10.18 -0.77
C ASP A 129 -3.45 10.97 -2.06
N VAL A 130 -3.17 12.27 -2.02
CA VAL A 130 -3.26 13.19 -3.17
C VAL A 130 -1.93 13.89 -3.35
N LEU A 131 -1.39 13.83 -4.57
CA LEU A 131 -0.17 14.52 -4.93
C LEU A 131 -0.52 15.81 -5.68
N VAL A 132 0.04 16.93 -5.21
CA VAL A 132 0.02 18.22 -5.90
C VAL A 132 1.42 18.53 -6.40
N THR A 133 1.58 18.72 -7.71
CA THR A 133 2.87 19.06 -8.32
C THR A 133 2.81 20.50 -8.82
N LEU A 134 3.82 21.30 -8.50
CA LEU A 134 3.95 22.69 -8.94
C LEU A 134 4.86 22.75 -10.18
N PRO A 135 4.64 23.71 -11.10
CA PRO A 135 5.61 23.99 -12.16
C PRO A 135 6.95 24.41 -11.55
N ARG A 136 8.04 24.11 -12.25
CA ARG A 136 9.40 24.49 -11.82
C ARG A 136 9.73 25.93 -12.14
#